data_AF-X1LPK6-F1
#
_entry.id   AF-X1LPK6-F1
#
_cell.length_a   1.000
_cell.length_b   1.000
_cell.length_c   1.000
_cell.angle_alpha   90.00
_cell.angle_beta   90.00
_cell.angle_gamma   90.00
#
_symmetry.space_group_name_H-M   'P 1'
#
loop_
_entity.id
_entity.type
_entity.pdbx_description
1 polymer ?
#
loop_
_entity_poly.entity_id
_entity_poly.type
_entity_poly.pdbx_seq_one_letter_code
_entity_poly.pdbx_strand_id
1 'polypeptide(L)'
;MHGKLNSVRFLLFNVLKSVLIILMALFILSDCKRELKENRETTERKETFFDHAREEMVKAQIRNRGIKDERLLKAMLKVERHKFVPEKIQKFAYIDRPLPIGEGQTISQPYIVALMTELLKAQRKPWAKVCIRTL
;
A
#
# COMPACT_ATOMS: atom_id res chain seq x y z
N MET A 1 -22.38 27.40 -60.69
CA MET A 1 -21.42 27.74 -59.60
C MET A 1 -21.76 27.08 -58.25
N HIS A 2 -22.42 25.91 -58.19
CA HIS A 2 -22.92 25.32 -56.92
C HIS A 2 -21.99 24.27 -56.26
N GLY A 3 -20.94 23.78 -56.93
CA GLY A 3 -20.07 22.71 -56.38
C GLY A 3 -19.06 23.15 -55.31
N LYS A 4 -18.60 24.40 -55.33
CA LYS A 4 -17.60 24.90 -54.35
C LYS A 4 -18.19 25.09 -52.95
N LEU A 5 -19.50 25.39 -52.84
CA LEU A 5 -20.15 25.68 -51.56
C LEU A 5 -20.33 24.42 -50.69
N ASN A 6 -20.55 23.26 -51.31
CA ASN A 6 -20.69 21.98 -50.60
C ASN A 6 -19.34 21.40 -50.15
N SER A 7 -18.28 21.62 -50.94
CA SER A 7 -16.92 21.22 -50.57
C SER A 7 -16.39 21.98 -49.36
N VAL A 8 -16.69 23.28 -49.26
CA VAL A 8 -16.29 24.11 -48.10
C VAL A 8 -17.08 23.72 -46.86
N ARG A 9 -18.40 23.45 -46.96
CA ARG A 9 -19.21 22.96 -45.82
C ARG A 9 -18.73 21.61 -45.31
N PHE A 10 -18.32 20.70 -46.19
CA PHE A 10 -17.75 19.40 -45.81
C PHE A 10 -16.40 19.55 -45.11
N LEU A 11 -15.52 20.42 -45.64
CA LEU A 11 -14.24 20.72 -45.02
C LEU A 11 -14.42 21.37 -43.64
N LEU A 12 -15.32 22.35 -43.53
CA LEU A 12 -15.63 23.05 -42.28
C LEU A 12 -16.24 22.10 -41.24
N PHE A 13 -17.12 21.19 -41.64
CA PHE A 13 -17.71 20.19 -40.76
C PHE A 13 -16.68 19.18 -40.25
N ASN A 14 -15.76 18.73 -41.11
CA ASN A 14 -14.68 17.84 -40.71
C ASN A 14 -13.66 18.53 -39.80
N VAL A 15 -13.33 19.79 -40.07
CA VAL A 15 -12.47 20.62 -39.20
C VAL A 15 -13.17 20.85 -37.85
N LEU A 16 -14.45 21.17 -37.83
CA LEU A 16 -15.21 21.38 -36.59
C LEU A 16 -15.34 20.09 -35.76
N LYS A 17 -15.59 18.95 -36.42
CA LYS A 17 -15.69 17.63 -35.77
C LYS A 17 -14.33 17.17 -35.24
N SER A 18 -13.23 17.41 -35.96
CA SER A 18 -11.88 17.11 -35.48
C SER A 18 -11.45 18.03 -34.33
N VAL A 19 -11.81 19.32 -34.37
CA VAL A 19 -11.61 20.24 -33.22
C VAL A 19 -12.41 19.77 -31.99
N LEU A 20 -13.66 19.36 -32.16
CA LEU A 20 -14.48 18.85 -31.04
C LEU A 20 -13.90 17.56 -30.44
N ILE A 21 -13.40 16.65 -31.28
CA ILE A 21 -12.72 15.42 -30.84
C ILE A 21 -11.43 15.75 -30.07
N ILE A 22 -10.64 16.71 -30.55
CA ILE A 22 -9.41 17.15 -29.87
C ILE A 22 -9.76 17.77 -28.51
N LEU A 23 -10.78 18.62 -28.43
CA LEU A 23 -11.23 19.21 -27.17
C LEU A 23 -11.73 18.15 -26.17
N MET A 24 -12.49 17.15 -26.63
CA MET A 24 -12.89 16.00 -25.79
C MET A 24 -11.68 15.17 -25.33
N ALA A 25 -10.73 14.89 -26.22
CA ALA A 25 -9.53 14.12 -25.88
C ALA A 25 -8.65 14.87 -24.85
N LEU A 26 -8.50 16.19 -25.00
CA LEU A 26 -7.79 17.03 -24.04
C LEU A 26 -8.47 17.04 -22.67
N PHE A 27 -9.81 17.08 -22.62
CA PHE A 27 -10.57 16.99 -21.38
C PHE A 27 -10.41 15.62 -20.69
N ILE A 28 -10.55 14.52 -21.44
CA ILE A 28 -10.34 13.14 -20.94
C ILE A 28 -8.90 12.94 -20.41
N LEU A 29 -7.90 13.48 -21.11
CA LEU A 29 -6.49 13.40 -20.68
C LEU A 29 -6.23 14.22 -19.41
N SER A 30 -6.96 15.31 -19.20
CA SER A 30 -6.85 16.14 -17.99
C SER A 30 -7.46 15.43 -16.76
N ASP A 31 -8.65 14.85 -16.90
CA ASP A 31 -9.32 14.12 -15.80
C ASP A 31 -8.56 12.85 -15.38
N CYS A 32 -8.01 12.09 -16.34
CA CYS A 32 -7.19 10.91 -16.04
C CYS A 32 -5.91 11.27 -15.25
N LYS A 33 -5.24 12.37 -15.61
CA LYS A 33 -4.07 12.87 -14.85
C LYS A 33 -4.43 13.27 -13.42
N ARG A 34 -5.65 13.78 -13.21
CA ARG A 34 -6.14 14.21 -11.89
C ARG A 34 -6.37 13.02 -10.97
N GLU A 35 -7.05 11.98 -11.45
CA GLU A 35 -7.34 10.76 -10.68
C GLU A 35 -6.06 10.02 -10.25
N LEU A 36 -5.06 9.93 -11.13
CA LEU A 36 -3.76 9.33 -10.79
C LEU A 36 -3.01 10.13 -9.71
N LYS A 37 -3.10 11.46 -9.72
CA LYS A 37 -2.46 12.31 -8.72
C LYS A 37 -3.11 12.12 -7.35
N GLU A 38 -4.43 12.11 -7.29
CA GLU A 38 -5.20 11.89 -6.06
C GLU A 38 -4.95 10.48 -5.46
N ASN A 39 -4.89 9.44 -6.32
CA ASN A 39 -4.57 8.09 -5.89
C ASN A 39 -3.14 7.97 -5.33
N ARG A 40 -2.16 8.64 -5.95
CA ARG A 40 -0.77 8.69 -5.42
C ARG A 40 -0.71 9.38 -4.07
N GLU A 41 -1.30 10.56 -3.93
CA GLU A 41 -1.31 11.31 -2.67
C GLU A 41 -2.00 10.52 -1.54
N THR A 42 -3.07 9.80 -1.87
CA THR A 42 -3.79 8.95 -0.91
C THR A 42 -2.94 7.76 -0.47
N THR A 43 -2.21 7.15 -1.40
CA THR A 43 -1.28 6.04 -1.11
C THR A 43 -0.13 6.52 -0.22
N GLU A 44 0.47 7.66 -0.55
CA GLU A 44 1.57 8.25 0.23
C GLU A 44 1.14 8.61 1.66
N ARG A 45 -0.07 9.17 1.83
CA ARG A 45 -0.65 9.41 3.16
C ARG A 45 -0.88 8.11 3.95
N LYS A 46 -1.40 7.07 3.29
CA LYS A 46 -1.61 5.74 3.92
C LYS A 46 -0.28 5.13 4.38
N GLU A 47 0.74 5.14 3.54
CA GLU A 47 2.08 4.61 3.89
C GLU A 47 2.69 5.39 5.06
N THR A 48 2.62 6.72 5.03
CA THR A 48 3.09 7.58 6.13
C THR A 48 2.41 7.22 7.46
N PHE A 49 1.10 6.96 7.45
CA PHE A 49 0.37 6.50 8.64
C PHE A 49 0.88 5.15 9.15
N PHE A 50 1.11 4.20 8.25
CA PHE A 50 1.60 2.87 8.63
C PHE A 50 3.02 2.86 9.15
N ASP A 51 3.88 3.73 8.64
CA ASP A 51 5.25 3.88 9.13
C ASP A 51 5.28 4.43 10.56
N HIS A 52 4.51 5.50 10.83
CA HIS A 52 4.36 6.01 12.19
C HIS A 52 3.79 4.95 13.14
N ALA A 53 2.72 4.25 12.75
CA ALA A 53 2.11 3.21 13.59
C ALA A 53 3.06 2.04 13.88
N ARG A 54 3.93 1.69 12.93
CA ARG A 54 4.94 0.66 13.08
C ARG A 54 6.06 1.08 14.01
N GLU A 55 6.54 2.31 13.88
CA GLU A 55 7.52 2.87 14.80
C GLU A 55 7.01 2.88 16.24
N GLU A 56 5.77 3.34 16.43
CA GLU A 56 5.14 3.37 17.76
C GLU A 56 4.94 1.97 18.33
N MET A 57 4.56 0.99 17.50
CA MET A 57 4.49 -0.41 17.90
C MET A 57 5.85 -0.92 18.40
N VAL A 58 6.94 -0.62 17.69
CA VAL A 58 8.29 -1.02 18.11
C VAL A 58 8.75 -0.31 19.39
N LYS A 59 8.53 1.01 19.49
CA LYS A 59 8.92 1.83 20.64
C LYS A 59 8.09 1.49 21.89
N ALA A 60 6.76 1.63 21.79
CA ALA A 60 5.87 1.62 22.93
C ALA A 60 5.42 0.21 23.34
N GLN A 61 5.26 -0.72 22.38
CA GLN A 61 4.73 -2.06 22.68
C GLN A 61 5.86 -3.10 22.81
N ILE A 62 6.92 -3.02 22.01
CA ILE A 62 7.98 -4.04 21.99
C ILE A 62 9.13 -3.69 22.94
N ARG A 63 9.80 -2.55 22.72
CA ARG A 63 10.98 -2.16 23.54
C ARG A 63 10.63 -2.00 25.02
N ASN A 64 9.51 -1.36 25.33
CA ASN A 64 9.06 -1.14 26.71
C ASN A 64 8.81 -2.44 27.48
N ARG A 65 8.59 -3.56 26.79
CA ARG A 65 8.36 -4.89 27.39
C ARG A 65 9.63 -5.74 27.44
N GLY A 66 10.81 -5.12 27.27
CA GLY A 66 12.11 -5.73 27.56
C GLY A 66 12.84 -6.33 26.38
N ILE A 67 12.29 -6.30 25.16
CA ILE A 67 12.96 -6.79 23.95
C ILE A 67 14.02 -5.78 23.53
N LYS A 68 15.29 -6.23 23.50
CA LYS A 68 16.46 -5.35 23.29
C LYS A 68 17.31 -5.71 22.08
N ASP A 69 17.04 -6.83 21.41
CA ASP A 69 17.81 -7.22 20.21
C ASP A 69 17.57 -6.23 19.06
N GLU A 70 18.53 -5.34 18.82
CA GLU A 70 18.47 -4.33 17.77
C GLU A 70 18.29 -4.91 16.36
N ARG A 71 18.74 -6.15 16.09
CA ARG A 71 18.53 -6.79 14.78
C ARG A 71 17.05 -7.17 14.61
N LEU A 72 16.45 -7.70 15.65
CA LEU A 72 15.03 -8.02 15.69
C LEU A 72 14.19 -6.75 15.54
N LEU A 73 14.51 -5.70 16.30
CA LEU A 73 13.78 -4.44 16.26
C LEU A 73 13.85 -3.80 14.86
N LYS A 74 15.02 -3.84 14.22
CA LYS A 74 15.16 -3.42 12.81
C LYS A 74 14.34 -4.27 11.85
N ALA A 75 14.24 -5.59 12.07
CA ALA A 75 13.39 -6.44 11.25
C ALA A 75 11.90 -6.09 11.43
N MET A 76 11.45 -5.82 12.65
CA MET A 76 10.08 -5.38 12.95
C MET A 76 9.74 -4.02 12.32
N LEU A 77 10.72 -3.11 12.20
CA LEU A 77 10.56 -1.84 11.46
C LEU A 77 10.54 -2.06 9.94
N LYS A 78 11.30 -3.01 9.43
CA LYS A 78 11.39 -3.26 7.98
C LYS A 78 10.14 -3.96 7.42
N VAL A 79 9.57 -4.92 8.16
CA VAL A 79 8.46 -5.74 7.66
C VAL A 79 7.13 -4.99 7.77
N GLU A 80 6.48 -4.81 6.63
CA GLU A 80 5.20 -4.11 6.48
C GLU A 80 4.02 -5.02 6.86
N ARG A 81 3.79 -5.18 8.16
CA ARG A 81 2.75 -6.08 8.69
C ARG A 81 1.36 -5.84 8.08
N HIS A 82 1.01 -4.59 7.76
CA HIS A 82 -0.28 -4.23 7.17
C HIS A 82 -0.52 -4.89 5.79
N LYS A 83 0.53 -5.25 5.04
CA LYS A 83 0.39 -5.96 3.75
C LYS A 83 -0.05 -7.42 3.91
N PHE A 84 0.02 -7.97 5.11
CA PHE A 84 -0.46 -9.31 5.47
C PHE A 84 -1.84 -9.30 6.15
N VAL A 85 -2.49 -8.13 6.20
CA VAL A 85 -3.77 -7.92 6.86
C VAL A 85 -4.81 -7.50 5.80
N PRO A 86 -6.03 -8.06 5.82
CA PRO A 86 -7.09 -7.66 4.90
C PRO A 86 -7.37 -6.14 4.95
N GLU A 87 -7.55 -5.53 3.77
CA GLU A 87 -7.63 -4.06 3.61
C GLU A 87 -8.60 -3.38 4.59
N LYS A 88 -9.77 -3.99 4.81
CA LYS A 88 -10.84 -3.50 5.71
C LYS A 88 -10.38 -3.28 7.15
N ILE A 89 -9.34 -3.98 7.59
CA ILE A 89 -8.85 -3.96 8.98
C ILE A 89 -7.37 -3.58 9.08
N GLN A 90 -6.73 -3.13 7.99
CA GLN A 90 -5.31 -2.71 7.99
C GLN A 90 -5.00 -1.59 8.98
N LYS A 91 -5.96 -0.70 9.27
CA LYS A 91 -5.80 0.34 10.30
C LYS A 91 -5.47 -0.21 11.69
N PHE A 92 -5.71 -1.50 11.93
CA PHE A 92 -5.40 -2.19 13.16
C PHE A 92 -4.10 -3.02 13.08
N ALA A 93 -3.36 -3.00 11.97
CA ALA A 93 -2.24 -3.92 11.76
C ALA A 93 -1.15 -3.86 12.84
N TYR A 94 -0.98 -2.70 13.49
CA TYR A 94 0.09 -2.42 14.45
C TYR A 94 -0.37 -2.28 15.91
N ILE A 95 -1.63 -2.60 16.22
CA ILE A 95 -2.06 -2.74 17.62
C ILE A 95 -1.68 -4.13 18.15
N ASP A 96 -1.34 -4.23 19.44
CA ASP A 96 -0.89 -5.47 20.05
C ASP A 96 -2.04 -6.46 20.32
N ARG A 97 -2.67 -6.96 19.26
CA ARG A 97 -3.72 -8.00 19.32
C ARG A 97 -3.67 -8.91 18.08
N PRO A 98 -4.19 -10.13 18.16
CA PRO A 98 -4.40 -10.97 16.98
C PRO A 98 -5.45 -10.35 16.05
N LEU A 99 -5.27 -10.55 14.74
CA LEU A 99 -6.24 -10.13 13.72
C LEU A 99 -6.62 -11.30 12.81
N PRO A 100 -7.90 -11.41 12.40
CA PRO A 100 -8.31 -12.44 11.45
C PRO A 100 -7.72 -12.15 10.06
N ILE A 101 -7.25 -13.19 9.37
CA ILE A 101 -6.68 -13.08 8.01
C ILE A 101 -7.47 -13.89 6.96
N GLY A 102 -8.56 -14.54 7.37
CA GLY A 102 -9.37 -15.43 6.53
C GLY A 102 -9.23 -16.89 6.95
N GLU A 103 -10.11 -17.76 6.43
CA GLU A 103 -10.07 -19.22 6.66
C GLU A 103 -9.99 -19.64 8.15
N GLY A 104 -10.65 -18.88 9.03
CA GLY A 104 -10.59 -19.12 10.48
C GLY A 104 -9.21 -18.88 11.12
N GLN A 105 -8.24 -18.35 10.37
CA GLN A 105 -6.89 -18.08 10.83
C GLN A 105 -6.71 -16.66 11.34
N THR A 106 -5.72 -16.49 12.22
CA THR A 106 -5.32 -15.20 12.75
C THR A 106 -3.82 -14.96 12.59
N ILE A 107 -3.43 -13.73 12.31
CA ILE A 107 -2.04 -13.30 12.45
C ILE A 107 -1.78 -12.92 13.91
N SER A 108 -0.76 -13.53 14.52
CA SER A 108 -0.39 -13.33 15.93
C SER A 108 -0.04 -11.88 16.24
N GLN A 109 -0.28 -11.45 17.48
CA GLN A 109 0.02 -10.09 17.94
C GLN A 109 1.52 -9.72 17.79
N PRO A 110 1.85 -8.47 17.42
CA PRO A 110 3.22 -8.00 17.23
C PRO A 110 4.19 -8.39 18.34
N TYR A 111 3.81 -8.24 19.62
CA TYR A 111 4.71 -8.57 20.73
C TYR A 111 5.04 -10.06 20.79
N ILE A 112 4.08 -10.95 20.52
CA ILE A 112 4.33 -12.39 20.58
C ILE A 112 5.27 -12.83 19.47
N VAL A 113 5.13 -12.26 18.26
CA VAL A 113 6.08 -12.52 17.17
C VAL A 113 7.48 -12.09 17.57
N ALA A 114 7.62 -10.91 18.17
CA ALA A 114 8.90 -10.42 18.67
C ALA A 114 9.47 -11.33 19.78
N LEU A 115 8.67 -11.68 20.78
CA LEU A 115 9.08 -12.55 21.88
C LEU A 115 9.52 -13.93 21.39
N MET A 116 8.73 -14.58 20.52
CA MET A 116 9.09 -15.87 19.92
C MET A 116 10.40 -15.78 19.15
N THR A 117 10.62 -14.69 18.42
CA THR A 117 11.85 -14.48 17.65
C THR A 117 13.06 -14.27 18.56
N GLU A 118 12.91 -13.51 19.65
CA GLU A 118 13.98 -13.29 20.64
C GLU A 118 14.35 -14.60 21.34
N LEU A 119 13.36 -15.39 21.75
CA LEU A 119 13.55 -16.68 22.40
C LEU A 119 14.22 -17.71 21.48
N LEU A 120 13.86 -17.71 20.19
CA LEU A 120 14.46 -18.61 19.20
C LEU A 120 15.97 -18.36 19.06
N LYS A 121 16.46 -17.16 19.42
CA LYS A 121 17.84 -16.71 19.21
C LYS A 121 18.33 -17.09 17.80
N ALA A 122 17.43 -16.94 16.81
CA ALA A 122 17.58 -17.52 15.48
C ALA A 122 19.00 -17.33 14.99
N GLN A 123 19.69 -18.45 14.75
CA GLN A 123 21.14 -18.44 14.57
C GLN A 123 21.51 -17.40 13.51
N ARG A 124 22.54 -16.60 13.82
CA ARG A 124 23.04 -15.46 13.02
C ARG A 124 23.55 -15.82 11.61
N LYS A 125 23.29 -17.04 11.14
CA LYS A 125 23.71 -17.55 9.84
C LYS A 125 22.55 -17.40 8.85
N PRO A 126 22.76 -16.75 7.69
CA PRO A 126 21.73 -16.55 6.66
C PRO A 126 21.00 -17.83 6.21
N TRP A 127 21.65 -19.00 6.36
CA TRP A 127 21.15 -20.30 5.94
C TRP A 127 20.56 -21.15 7.08
N ALA A 128 20.36 -20.58 8.27
CA ALA A 128 19.73 -21.31 9.36
C ALA A 128 18.30 -21.73 8.96
N LYS A 129 18.01 -23.03 9.02
CA LYS A 129 16.68 -23.56 8.74
C LYS A 129 15.78 -23.27 9.94
N VAL A 130 14.77 -22.41 9.74
CA VAL A 130 13.73 -22.12 10.72
C VAL A 130 12.43 -22.73 10.22
N CYS A 131 11.81 -23.61 11.00
CA CYS A 131 10.49 -24.14 10.72
C CYS A 131 9.51 -23.58 11.75
N ILE A 132 8.43 -22.99 11.27
CA ILE A 132 7.32 -22.52 12.11
C ILE A 132 6.25 -23.61 11.99
N ARG A 133 6.07 -24.41 13.04
CA ARG A 133 5.01 -25.42 13.08
C ARG A 133 3.72 -24.75 13.54
N THR A 134 2.72 -24.70 12.68
CA THR A 134 1.34 -24.36 13.08
C THR A 134 0.81 -25.48 13.97
N LEU A 135 0.20 -25.11 15.10
CA LEU A 135 -0.57 -26.02 15.95
C LEU A 135 -1.88 -26.41 15.24
#